data_AF-A0A934ZC92-F1
#
_entry.id   AF-A0A934ZC92-F1
#
_cell.length_a   1.000
_cell.length_b   1.000
_cell.length_c   1.000
_cell.angle_alpha   90.00
_cell.angle_beta   90.00
_cell.angle_gamma   90.00
#
_symmetry.space_group_name_H-M   'P 1'
#
loop_
_entity.id
_entity.type
_entity.pdbx_description
1 polymer ?
#
loop_
_entity_poly.entity_id
_entity_poly.type
_entity_poly.pdbx_seq_one_letter_code
_entity_poly.pdbx_strand_id
1 'polypeptide(L)'
;MDRRTTALLTLLAGLLLPLVSSAQQHRHRAGRPARISLSSYRAINQRWHNPTAIPAARFTPDGRMVLRLSSLNGMGSAELTPERQDGGFDDAARAEAARVLGDRRTGDHAPIDRRLIDVIFQIARHFEVGQVNVVSGYRRESRNSNHSLGRAADIVLPGVSDEAVATFARSIGFLGVGVYPVSGFVHVDVRTRSFYWVDRSGPGRTASRRRSRRRRNRGIQEVHGTLAQQADARARALGVTALGGTEAPACPAPQAAEDDDEGDDEQPAAVRTAPSGG
;
A
#
# COMPACT_ATOMS: atom_id res chain seq x y z
N MET A 1 0.22 -89.48 -10.65
CA MET A 1 1.20 -90.42 -11.23
C MET A 1 2.44 -89.62 -11.59
N ASP A 2 3.57 -90.01 -10.98
CA ASP A 2 4.90 -89.40 -11.05
C ASP A 2 5.50 -89.29 -12.45
N ARG A 3 6.41 -88.31 -12.63
CA ARG A 3 7.87 -88.50 -12.82
C ARG A 3 8.53 -87.12 -13.03
N ARG A 4 9.31 -86.65 -12.04
CA ARG A 4 10.78 -86.74 -11.96
C ARG A 4 11.49 -85.98 -13.09
N THR A 5 12.09 -84.83 -12.74
CA THR A 5 13.42 -84.45 -13.22
C THR A 5 14.10 -83.45 -12.26
N THR A 6 15.15 -83.97 -11.66
CA THR A 6 16.30 -83.35 -10.99
C THR A 6 16.91 -82.19 -11.78
N ALA A 7 17.37 -81.14 -11.11
CA ALA A 7 18.80 -80.78 -11.06
C ALA A 7 19.05 -79.48 -10.26
N LEU A 8 19.89 -79.62 -9.23
CA LEU A 8 20.79 -78.61 -8.69
C LEU A 8 21.45 -77.79 -9.82
N LEU A 9 21.57 -76.46 -9.65
CA LEU A 9 22.81 -75.78 -10.02
C LEU A 9 23.04 -74.53 -9.15
N THR A 10 24.26 -74.47 -8.67
CA THR A 10 24.90 -73.52 -7.76
C THR A 10 25.16 -72.15 -8.38
N LEU A 11 24.93 -71.12 -7.55
CA LEU A 11 25.74 -69.91 -7.30
C LEU A 11 26.79 -69.51 -8.38
N LEU A 12 26.59 -68.33 -8.99
CA LEU A 12 27.70 -67.45 -9.36
C LEU A 12 27.24 -65.98 -9.36
N ALA A 13 27.73 -65.25 -8.36
CA ALA A 13 27.54 -63.83 -8.19
C ALA A 13 28.30 -63.05 -9.28
N GLY A 14 27.59 -62.26 -10.07
CA GLY A 14 28.14 -61.28 -11.00
C GLY A 14 27.51 -59.92 -10.75
N LEU A 15 28.02 -59.20 -9.74
CA LEU A 15 27.63 -57.83 -9.43
C LEU A 15 28.27 -56.88 -10.44
N LEU A 16 27.62 -56.64 -11.57
CA LEU A 16 27.96 -55.55 -12.49
C LEU A 16 27.26 -54.27 -12.01
N LEU A 17 27.99 -53.45 -11.24
CA LEU A 17 27.56 -52.08 -10.96
C LEU A 17 27.59 -51.24 -12.26
N PRO A 18 26.52 -50.54 -12.63
CA PRO A 18 26.61 -49.49 -13.63
C PRO A 18 27.42 -48.32 -13.05
N LEU A 19 28.53 -47.99 -13.70
CA LEU A 19 29.24 -46.73 -13.53
C LEU A 19 28.28 -45.58 -13.88
N VAL A 20 27.62 -45.03 -12.87
CA VAL A 20 26.87 -43.78 -12.99
C VAL A 20 27.91 -42.68 -13.20
N SER A 21 28.13 -42.33 -14.47
CA SER A 21 28.98 -41.20 -14.84
C SER A 21 28.36 -39.94 -14.24
N SER A 22 28.93 -39.49 -13.13
CA SER A 22 28.64 -38.22 -12.48
C SER A 22 29.05 -37.09 -13.42
N ALA A 23 28.20 -36.78 -14.39
CA ALA A 23 28.26 -35.53 -15.13
C ALA A 23 28.00 -34.41 -14.12
N GLN A 24 29.09 -33.88 -13.59
CA GLN A 24 29.14 -32.75 -12.70
C GLN A 24 28.48 -31.57 -13.41
N GLN A 25 27.18 -31.37 -13.16
CA GLN A 25 26.45 -30.20 -13.60
C GLN A 25 27.13 -29.00 -12.97
N HIS A 26 28.00 -28.36 -13.74
CA HIS A 26 28.54 -27.05 -13.45
C HIS A 26 27.35 -26.10 -13.35
N ARG A 27 26.85 -25.94 -12.11
CA ARG A 27 25.97 -24.84 -11.76
C ARG A 27 26.73 -23.57 -12.10
N HIS A 28 26.41 -22.97 -13.24
CA HIS A 28 26.79 -21.60 -13.52
C HIS A 28 26.36 -20.77 -12.31
N ARG A 29 27.34 -20.35 -11.50
CA ARG A 29 27.12 -19.30 -10.51
C ARG A 29 26.68 -18.10 -11.32
N ALA A 30 25.37 -17.81 -11.30
CA ALA A 30 24.83 -16.59 -11.86
C ALA A 30 25.69 -15.44 -11.34
N GLY A 31 26.39 -14.75 -12.24
CA GLY A 31 27.23 -13.62 -11.90
C GLY A 31 26.43 -12.64 -11.06
N ARG A 32 27.07 -12.03 -10.06
CA ARG A 32 26.40 -10.99 -9.26
C ARG A 32 25.85 -9.93 -10.24
N PRO A 33 24.55 -9.58 -10.16
CA PRO A 33 23.98 -8.61 -11.09
C PRO A 33 24.78 -7.32 -11.04
N ALA A 34 25.01 -6.72 -12.21
CA ALA A 34 25.74 -5.48 -12.34
C ALA A 34 25.12 -4.43 -11.40
N ARG A 35 25.96 -3.79 -10.57
CA ARG A 35 25.49 -2.76 -9.63
C ARG A 35 25.15 -1.51 -10.44
N ILE A 36 23.87 -1.14 -10.45
CA ILE A 36 23.43 0.14 -11.02
C ILE A 36 24.20 1.27 -10.33
N SER A 37 24.76 2.19 -11.10
CA SER A 37 25.48 3.35 -10.57
C SER A 37 24.53 4.27 -9.80
N LEU A 38 25.05 5.04 -8.83
CA LEU A 38 24.22 5.98 -8.07
C LEU A 38 23.63 7.09 -8.95
N SER A 39 24.34 7.52 -10.00
CA SER A 39 23.85 8.53 -10.95
C SER A 39 22.74 7.97 -11.82
N SER A 40 22.89 6.76 -12.36
CA SER A 40 21.83 6.07 -13.10
C SER A 40 20.59 5.86 -12.23
N TYR A 41 20.76 5.48 -10.97
CA TYR A 41 19.65 5.32 -10.04
C TYR A 41 18.96 6.64 -9.71
N ARG A 42 19.73 7.73 -9.53
CA ARG A 42 19.17 9.07 -9.32
C ARG A 42 18.32 9.53 -10.50
N ALA A 43 18.77 9.29 -11.74
CA ALA A 43 18.00 9.62 -12.94
C ALA A 43 16.70 8.81 -13.03
N ILE A 44 16.74 7.52 -12.68
CA ILE A 44 15.55 6.67 -12.59
C ILE A 44 14.56 7.24 -11.57
N ASN A 45 15.04 7.58 -10.37
CA ASN A 45 14.24 8.15 -9.29
C ASN A 45 13.60 9.50 -9.70
N GLN A 46 14.36 10.39 -10.36
CA GLN A 46 13.82 11.64 -10.91
C GLN A 46 12.68 11.40 -11.90
N ARG A 47 12.80 10.38 -12.76
CA ARG A 47 11.73 10.01 -13.69
C ARG A 47 10.48 9.52 -12.97
N TRP A 48 10.63 8.77 -11.88
CA TRP A 48 9.49 8.29 -11.08
C TRP A 48 8.70 9.44 -10.45
N HIS A 49 9.36 10.55 -10.12
CA HIS A 49 8.75 11.71 -9.47
C HIS A 49 8.32 12.82 -10.44
N ASN A 50 8.63 12.69 -11.73
CA ASN A 50 8.36 13.76 -12.69
C ASN A 50 6.85 13.89 -12.98
N PRO A 51 6.18 15.00 -12.59
CA PRO A 51 4.75 15.18 -12.82
C PRO A 51 4.40 15.30 -14.31
N THR A 52 5.33 15.70 -15.18
CA THR A 52 5.07 15.77 -16.63
C THR A 52 5.11 14.40 -17.31
N ALA A 53 5.54 13.35 -16.59
CA ALA A 53 5.60 11.98 -17.09
C ALA A 53 4.30 11.18 -16.86
N ILE A 54 3.27 11.81 -16.28
CA ILE A 54 1.98 11.18 -16.00
C ILE A 54 0.83 11.90 -16.71
N PRO A 55 -0.26 11.20 -17.06
CA PRO A 55 -1.46 11.84 -17.55
C PRO A 55 -2.10 12.71 -16.45
N ALA A 56 -2.88 13.71 -16.89
CA ALA A 56 -3.68 14.52 -15.98
C ALA A 56 -4.69 13.67 -15.20
N ALA A 57 -5.10 14.14 -14.03
CA ALA A 57 -6.17 13.53 -13.26
C ALA A 57 -7.46 13.49 -14.08
N ARG A 58 -8.08 12.30 -14.12
CA ARG A 58 -9.35 12.08 -14.79
C ARG A 58 -10.45 11.98 -13.75
N PHE A 59 -11.61 12.51 -14.10
CA PHE A 59 -12.81 12.46 -13.26
C PHE A 59 -13.94 11.79 -14.04
N THR A 60 -14.79 11.09 -13.31
CA THR A 60 -16.07 10.60 -13.80
C THR A 60 -17.05 11.77 -14.02
N PRO A 61 -18.13 11.59 -14.80
CA PRO A 61 -19.14 12.64 -14.98
C PRO A 61 -19.75 13.14 -13.66
N ASP A 62 -19.83 12.29 -12.65
CA ASP A 62 -20.30 12.62 -11.30
C ASP A 62 -19.21 13.14 -10.36
N GLY A 63 -18.04 13.51 -10.90
CA GLY A 63 -16.99 14.23 -10.18
C GLY A 63 -16.06 13.36 -9.32
N ARG A 64 -16.21 12.03 -9.32
CA ARG A 64 -15.27 11.15 -8.61
C ARG A 64 -13.94 11.05 -9.37
N MET A 65 -12.83 11.26 -8.67
CA MET A 65 -11.49 11.10 -9.24
C MET A 65 -11.19 9.63 -9.55
N VAL A 66 -10.69 9.36 -10.75
CA VAL A 66 -10.25 8.02 -11.15
C VAL A 66 -8.81 7.80 -10.70
N LEU A 67 -8.55 6.65 -10.06
CA LEU A 67 -7.21 6.28 -9.62
C LEU A 67 -6.47 5.51 -10.72
N ARG A 68 -5.39 6.07 -11.26
CA ARG A 68 -4.47 5.30 -12.11
C ARG A 68 -3.33 4.72 -11.29
N LEU A 69 -3.20 3.40 -11.27
CA LEU A 69 -2.01 2.72 -10.75
C LEU A 69 -1.08 2.38 -11.91
N SER A 70 0.20 2.71 -11.79
CA SER A 70 1.21 2.39 -12.81
C SER A 70 2.40 1.70 -12.18
N SER A 71 2.62 0.43 -12.52
CA SER A 71 3.75 -0.31 -12.01
C SER A 71 5.06 0.07 -12.70
N LEU A 72 6.06 0.44 -11.89
CA LEU A 72 7.42 0.73 -12.34
C LEU A 72 8.25 -0.53 -12.58
N ASN A 73 7.79 -1.69 -12.08
CA ASN A 73 8.46 -2.98 -12.28
C ASN A 73 7.93 -3.74 -13.50
N GLY A 74 7.01 -3.16 -14.28
CA GLY A 74 6.51 -3.75 -15.53
C GLY A 74 5.29 -4.66 -15.39
N MET A 75 4.54 -4.56 -14.29
CA MET A 75 3.23 -5.22 -14.15
C MET A 75 2.08 -4.45 -14.85
N GLY A 76 2.41 -3.42 -15.63
CA GLY A 76 1.45 -2.61 -16.38
C GLY A 76 0.76 -1.55 -15.53
N SER A 77 -0.39 -1.08 -16.00
CA SER A 77 -1.21 -0.08 -15.33
C SER A 77 -2.68 -0.50 -15.27
N ALA A 78 -3.44 0.13 -14.39
CA ALA A 78 -4.89 0.00 -14.30
C ALA A 78 -5.51 1.36 -13.93
N GLU A 79 -6.69 1.64 -14.47
CA GLU A 79 -7.54 2.76 -14.04
C GLU A 79 -8.69 2.20 -13.22
N LEU A 80 -8.86 2.72 -12.01
CA LEU A 80 -9.82 2.24 -11.04
C LEU A 80 -10.80 3.37 -10.74
N THR A 81 -12.07 3.12 -11.03
CA THR A 81 -13.15 4.03 -10.71
C THR A 81 -13.63 3.72 -9.29
N PRO A 82 -13.59 4.68 -8.36
CA PRO A 82 -14.11 4.46 -7.02
C PRO A 82 -15.64 4.42 -7.04
N GLU A 83 -16.27 3.68 -6.13
CA GLU A 83 -17.72 3.61 -5.96
C GLU A 83 -18.26 4.93 -5.37
N ARG A 84 -17.50 5.57 -4.46
CA ARG A 84 -17.85 6.82 -3.78
C ARG A 84 -16.79 7.90 -4.00
N GLN A 85 -17.08 9.15 -3.65
CA GLN A 85 -16.09 10.24 -3.73
C GLN A 85 -14.87 9.98 -2.82
N ASP A 86 -15.09 9.30 -1.70
CA ASP A 86 -14.05 9.04 -0.71
C ASP A 86 -13.27 7.73 -0.95
N GLY A 87 -13.72 6.88 -1.88
CA GLY A 87 -13.11 5.60 -2.22
C GLY A 87 -14.13 4.47 -2.37
N GLY A 88 -13.74 3.25 -2.00
CA GLY A 88 -14.51 2.05 -2.27
C GLY A 88 -14.24 1.54 -3.68
N PHE A 89 -13.83 0.28 -3.78
CA PHE A 89 -13.51 -0.36 -5.05
C PHE A 89 -14.13 -1.75 -5.07
N ASP A 90 -14.87 -2.03 -6.13
CA ASP A 90 -15.49 -3.33 -6.37
C ASP A 90 -14.43 -4.43 -6.56
N ASP A 91 -14.91 -5.67 -6.68
CA ASP A 91 -14.03 -6.83 -6.75
C ASP A 91 -13.18 -6.86 -8.03
N ALA A 92 -13.70 -6.31 -9.13
CA ALA A 92 -12.99 -6.23 -10.41
C ALA A 92 -11.84 -5.20 -10.36
N ALA A 93 -12.11 -4.00 -9.84
CA ALA A 93 -11.11 -2.96 -9.63
C ALA A 93 -9.99 -3.45 -8.70
N ARG A 94 -10.33 -4.19 -7.64
CA ARG A 94 -9.32 -4.78 -6.74
C ARG A 94 -8.51 -5.89 -7.40
N ALA A 95 -9.10 -6.70 -8.29
CA ALA A 95 -8.36 -7.69 -9.06
C ALA A 95 -7.36 -7.03 -10.03
N GLU A 96 -7.75 -5.96 -10.72
CA GLU A 96 -6.83 -5.19 -11.57
C GLU A 96 -5.70 -4.53 -10.77
N ALA A 97 -6.05 -3.94 -9.62
CA ALA A 97 -5.05 -3.40 -8.71
C ALA A 97 -4.08 -4.48 -8.21
N ALA A 98 -4.57 -5.67 -7.85
CA ALA A 98 -3.74 -6.80 -7.45
C ALA A 98 -2.75 -7.21 -8.54
N ARG A 99 -3.18 -7.20 -9.81
CA ARG A 99 -2.32 -7.47 -10.97
C ARG A 99 -1.20 -6.43 -11.08
N VAL A 100 -1.53 -5.13 -11.00
CA VAL A 100 -0.53 -4.04 -11.05
C VAL A 100 0.45 -4.10 -9.88
N LEU A 101 -0.04 -4.46 -8.68
CA LEU A 101 0.79 -4.60 -7.48
C LEU A 101 1.56 -5.93 -7.43
N GLY A 102 1.42 -6.82 -8.41
CA GLY A 102 2.00 -8.16 -8.38
C GLY A 102 3.55 -8.20 -8.36
N ASP A 103 4.07 -9.38 -8.08
CA ASP A 103 5.50 -9.66 -8.06
C ASP A 103 5.98 -9.93 -9.49
N ARG A 104 6.62 -8.94 -10.13
CA ARG A 104 7.14 -9.09 -11.50
C ARG A 104 8.06 -10.29 -11.67
N ARG A 105 8.84 -10.64 -10.63
CA ARG A 105 9.90 -11.64 -10.72
C ARG A 105 9.32 -13.04 -10.83
N THR A 106 8.15 -13.28 -10.25
CA THR A 106 7.45 -14.58 -10.36
C THR A 106 6.23 -14.51 -11.28
N GLY A 107 5.69 -13.33 -11.55
CA GLY A 107 4.40 -13.12 -12.22
C GLY A 107 3.19 -13.30 -11.29
N ASP A 108 3.42 -13.66 -10.03
CA ASP A 108 2.36 -13.93 -9.06
C ASP A 108 1.74 -12.64 -8.53
N HIS A 109 0.47 -12.69 -8.19
CA HIS A 109 -0.23 -11.67 -7.43
C HIS A 109 -1.09 -12.33 -6.35
N ALA A 110 -1.52 -11.54 -5.36
CA ALA A 110 -2.41 -11.98 -4.30
C ALA A 110 -3.56 -10.98 -4.15
N PRO A 111 -4.72 -11.40 -3.61
CA PRO A 111 -5.77 -10.47 -3.24
C PRO A 111 -5.21 -9.34 -2.38
N ILE A 112 -5.49 -8.10 -2.80
CA ILE A 112 -5.10 -6.91 -2.04
C ILE A 112 -6.14 -6.60 -0.98
N ASP A 113 -5.69 -6.08 0.15
CA ASP A 113 -6.57 -5.63 1.21
C ASP A 113 -7.40 -4.42 0.73
N ARG A 114 -8.71 -4.44 0.97
CA ARG A 114 -9.64 -3.36 0.58
C ARG A 114 -9.15 -2.00 1.12
N ARG A 115 -8.69 -1.97 2.37
CA ARG A 115 -8.22 -0.73 2.99
C ARG A 115 -6.94 -0.21 2.35
N LEU A 116 -6.07 -1.08 1.82
CA LEU A 116 -4.81 -0.64 1.20
C LEU A 116 -5.11 0.22 -0.03
N ILE A 117 -6.02 -0.23 -0.90
CA ILE A 117 -6.35 0.54 -2.11
C ILE A 117 -7.09 1.84 -1.77
N ASP A 118 -7.97 1.83 -0.77
CA ASP A 118 -8.63 3.04 -0.28
C ASP A 118 -7.64 4.06 0.27
N VAL A 119 -6.60 3.61 1.00
CA VAL A 119 -5.55 4.50 1.52
C VAL A 119 -4.74 5.10 0.37
N ILE A 120 -4.35 4.30 -0.63
CA ILE A 120 -3.64 4.82 -1.82
C ILE A 120 -4.51 5.85 -2.54
N PHE A 121 -5.81 5.59 -2.67
CA PHE A 121 -6.75 6.54 -3.28
C PHE A 121 -6.88 7.84 -2.48
N GLN A 122 -7.03 7.75 -1.16
CA GLN A 122 -7.12 8.93 -0.29
C GLN A 122 -5.87 9.80 -0.41
N ILE A 123 -4.68 9.19 -0.46
CA ILE A 123 -3.40 9.89 -0.68
C ILE A 123 -3.41 10.58 -2.05
N ALA A 124 -3.75 9.86 -3.12
CA ALA A 124 -3.82 10.42 -4.47
C ALA A 124 -4.80 11.60 -4.57
N ARG A 125 -5.99 11.45 -3.98
CA ARG A 125 -7.05 12.46 -3.98
C ARG A 125 -6.66 13.71 -3.19
N HIS A 126 -6.02 13.55 -2.04
CA HIS A 126 -5.60 14.69 -1.22
C HIS A 126 -4.64 15.63 -1.95
N PHE A 127 -3.76 15.08 -2.80
CA PHE A 127 -2.81 15.84 -3.60
C PHE A 127 -3.27 16.06 -5.05
N GLU A 128 -4.49 15.63 -5.39
CA GLU A 128 -5.06 15.72 -6.75
C GLU A 128 -4.16 15.10 -7.85
N VAL A 129 -3.44 14.03 -7.50
CA VAL A 129 -2.56 13.31 -8.41
C VAL A 129 -3.31 12.14 -9.02
N GLY A 130 -3.59 12.21 -10.33
CA GLY A 130 -4.33 11.17 -11.05
C GLY A 130 -3.64 9.81 -11.16
N GLN A 131 -2.31 9.77 -10.99
CA GLN A 131 -1.51 8.55 -11.10
C GLN A 131 -0.59 8.32 -9.92
N VAL A 132 -0.67 7.12 -9.34
CA VAL A 132 0.30 6.61 -8.36
C VAL A 132 1.24 5.64 -9.05
N ASN A 133 2.54 5.93 -8.95
CA ASN A 133 3.60 5.03 -9.42
C ASN A 133 3.88 3.97 -8.35
N VAL A 134 3.66 2.69 -8.69
CA VAL A 134 3.89 1.56 -7.80
C VAL A 134 5.30 1.03 -8.02
N VAL A 135 6.19 1.22 -7.05
CA VAL A 135 7.55 0.66 -7.06
C VAL A 135 7.48 -0.84 -6.79
N SER A 136 6.67 -1.26 -5.82
CA SER A 136 6.38 -2.66 -5.57
C SER A 136 5.13 -2.87 -4.72
N GLY A 137 4.48 -4.02 -4.85
CA GLY A 137 3.34 -4.44 -4.04
C GLY A 137 3.55 -5.84 -3.44
N TYR A 138 2.80 -6.82 -3.89
CA TYR A 138 2.92 -8.21 -3.45
C TYR A 138 4.33 -8.78 -3.66
N ARG A 139 4.82 -9.55 -2.68
CA ARG A 139 6.12 -10.23 -2.72
C ARG A 139 6.00 -11.64 -2.13
N ARG A 140 6.15 -12.67 -2.97
CA ARG A 140 5.96 -14.07 -2.56
C ARG A 140 7.00 -14.55 -1.55
N GLU A 141 8.25 -14.12 -1.69
CA GLU A 141 9.37 -14.64 -0.88
C GLU A 141 9.47 -14.07 0.54
N SER A 142 8.65 -13.07 0.88
CA SER A 142 8.72 -12.38 2.18
C SER A 142 7.65 -12.87 3.15
N ARG A 143 7.71 -14.15 3.54
CA ARG A 143 6.69 -14.81 4.38
C ARG A 143 6.28 -13.94 5.59
N ASN A 144 4.97 -13.77 5.78
CA ASN A 144 4.34 -13.01 6.86
C ASN A 144 4.65 -11.49 6.88
N SER A 145 5.21 -10.94 5.80
CA SER A 145 5.28 -9.48 5.63
C SER A 145 3.96 -8.92 5.11
N ASN A 146 3.70 -7.65 5.36
CA ASN A 146 2.50 -7.00 4.81
C ASN A 146 2.50 -6.99 3.27
N HIS A 147 3.66 -6.97 2.60
CA HIS A 147 3.74 -7.20 1.15
C HIS A 147 3.25 -8.60 0.76
N SER A 148 3.70 -9.66 1.44
CA SER A 148 3.24 -11.03 1.15
C SER A 148 1.77 -11.29 1.48
N LEU A 149 1.15 -10.40 2.25
CA LEU A 149 -0.27 -10.49 2.64
C LEU A 149 -1.17 -9.59 1.77
N GLY A 150 -0.63 -8.92 0.74
CA GLY A 150 -1.41 -7.97 -0.07
C GLY A 150 -1.83 -6.71 0.69
N ARG A 151 -1.11 -6.36 1.77
CA ARG A 151 -1.41 -5.29 2.72
C ARG A 151 -0.44 -4.12 2.65
N ALA A 152 0.54 -4.14 1.75
CA ALA A 152 1.55 -3.09 1.62
C ALA A 152 1.86 -2.75 0.16
N ALA A 153 2.23 -1.49 -0.07
CA ALA A 153 2.76 -0.99 -1.32
C ALA A 153 3.89 0.02 -1.06
N ASP A 154 4.90 -0.02 -1.92
CA ASP A 154 5.90 1.04 -2.05
C ASP A 154 5.47 1.93 -3.22
N ILE A 155 5.18 3.20 -2.94
CA ILE A 155 4.55 4.13 -3.89
C ILE A 155 5.36 5.42 -4.05
N VAL A 156 5.18 6.05 -5.21
CA VAL A 156 5.64 7.40 -5.54
C VAL A 156 4.45 8.18 -6.10
N LEU A 157 4.25 9.40 -5.62
CA LEU A 157 3.31 10.35 -6.20
C LEU A 157 4.11 11.40 -7.00
N PRO A 158 4.06 11.38 -8.34
CA PRO A 158 4.77 12.37 -9.15
C PRO A 158 4.34 13.79 -8.81
N GLY A 159 5.30 14.71 -8.68
CA GLY A 159 5.06 16.10 -8.28
C GLY A 159 4.89 16.34 -6.78
N VAL A 160 4.81 15.29 -5.95
CA VAL A 160 4.66 15.41 -4.48
C VAL A 160 5.90 14.83 -3.81
N SER A 161 6.40 15.49 -2.76
CA SER A 161 7.54 14.96 -2.02
C SER A 161 7.17 13.73 -1.18
N ASP A 162 8.10 12.78 -1.07
CA ASP A 162 7.93 11.58 -0.23
C ASP A 162 7.55 11.95 1.22
N GLU A 163 8.16 13.00 1.78
CA GLU A 163 7.82 13.51 3.11
C GLU A 163 6.38 14.04 3.21
N ALA A 164 5.86 14.74 2.19
CA ALA A 164 4.48 15.22 2.20
C ALA A 164 3.49 14.06 2.13
N VAL A 165 3.74 13.10 1.23
CA VAL A 165 2.95 11.86 1.13
C VAL A 165 2.92 11.13 2.47
N ALA A 166 4.10 10.93 3.09
CA ALA A 166 4.20 10.25 4.37
C ALA A 166 3.51 11.03 5.50
N THR A 167 3.58 12.36 5.49
CA THR A 167 2.91 13.21 6.49
C THR A 167 1.40 13.06 6.41
N PHE A 168 0.83 13.12 5.21
CA PHE A 168 -0.61 12.90 5.03
C PHE A 168 -1.00 11.46 5.39
N ALA A 169 -0.27 10.44 4.91
CA ALA A 169 -0.57 9.05 5.25
C ALA A 169 -0.55 8.78 6.76
N ARG A 170 0.39 9.39 7.51
CA ARG A 170 0.42 9.27 8.98
C ARG A 170 -0.83 9.83 9.65
N SER A 171 -1.50 10.82 9.06
CA SER A 171 -2.72 11.41 9.63
C SER A 171 -3.93 10.49 9.61
N ILE A 172 -3.94 9.45 8.76
CA ILE A 172 -5.06 8.50 8.60
C ILE A 172 -5.17 7.54 9.80
N GLY A 173 -4.03 7.17 10.39
CA GLY A 173 -3.95 6.19 11.47
C GLY A 173 -4.17 4.73 11.04
N PHE A 174 -3.75 3.81 11.90
CA PHE A 174 -3.68 2.36 11.65
C PHE A 174 -2.85 1.97 10.42
N LEU A 175 -1.78 2.71 10.13
CA LEU A 175 -0.89 2.49 8.99
C LEU A 175 0.57 2.32 9.40
N GLY A 176 1.28 1.44 8.72
CA GLY A 176 2.73 1.50 8.65
C GLY A 176 3.15 2.49 7.58
N VAL A 177 3.98 3.48 7.94
CA VAL A 177 4.47 4.50 7.01
C VAL A 177 5.99 4.63 7.10
N GLY A 178 6.68 4.25 6.03
CA GLY A 178 8.14 4.29 5.92
C GLY A 178 8.60 5.25 4.84
N VAL A 179 9.56 6.13 5.13
CA VAL A 179 10.17 7.01 4.11
C VAL A 179 11.54 6.47 3.73
N TYR A 180 11.79 6.34 2.42
CA TYR A 180 13.04 5.83 1.86
C TYR A 180 13.76 6.90 1.05
N PRO A 181 14.33 7.94 1.66
CA PRO A 181 14.81 9.12 0.93
C PRO A 181 15.98 8.83 -0.03
N VAL A 182 16.72 7.73 0.19
CA VAL A 182 17.77 7.30 -0.74
C VAL A 182 17.21 6.51 -1.92
N SER A 183 16.12 5.78 -1.70
CA SER A 183 15.46 4.98 -2.75
C SER A 183 14.37 5.78 -3.51
N GLY A 184 13.85 6.85 -2.92
CA GLY A 184 12.80 7.71 -3.48
C GLY A 184 11.46 7.01 -3.58
N PHE A 185 10.90 6.64 -2.43
CA PHE A 185 9.52 6.16 -2.34
C PHE A 185 9.04 6.20 -0.89
N VAL A 186 7.71 6.12 -0.74
CA VAL A 186 7.03 5.91 0.54
C VAL A 186 6.47 4.50 0.60
N HIS A 187 6.78 3.80 1.68
CA HIS A 187 6.12 2.56 2.03
C HIS A 187 4.84 2.86 2.80
N VAL A 188 3.73 2.26 2.37
CA VAL A 188 2.45 2.33 3.07
C VAL A 188 1.90 0.93 3.22
N ASP A 189 1.48 0.59 4.44
CA ASP A 189 0.82 -0.67 4.71
C ASP A 189 -0.31 -0.53 5.73
N VAL A 190 -1.32 -1.37 5.60
CA VAL A 190 -2.45 -1.43 6.53
C VAL A 190 -2.18 -2.42 7.66
N ARG A 191 -2.50 -2.01 8.89
CA ARG A 191 -2.21 -2.79 10.11
C ARG A 191 -3.15 -2.43 11.26
N THR A 192 -2.96 -3.10 12.39
CA THR A 192 -3.77 -2.91 13.60
C THR A 192 -3.31 -1.74 14.46
N ARG A 193 -2.05 -1.28 14.30
CA ARG A 193 -1.47 -0.15 15.04
C ARG A 193 -0.50 0.59 14.13
N SER A 194 -0.49 1.92 14.17
CA SER A 194 0.45 2.69 13.38
C SER A 194 1.91 2.42 13.77
N PHE A 195 2.81 2.54 12.81
CA PHE A 195 4.25 2.44 13.06
C PHE A 195 5.03 3.17 11.97
N TYR A 196 5.93 4.07 12.37
CA TYR A 196 6.64 4.94 11.43
C TYR A 196 8.16 4.77 11.48
N TRP A 197 8.80 4.86 10.32
CA TRP A 197 10.25 4.76 10.20
C TRP A 197 10.80 5.57 9.02
N VAL A 198 12.12 5.79 9.04
CA VAL A 198 12.88 6.34 7.92
C VAL A 198 14.05 5.40 7.65
N ASP A 199 14.15 4.89 6.43
CA ASP A 199 15.25 4.03 6.00
C ASP A 199 16.16 4.75 5.01
N ARG A 200 17.35 5.13 5.46
CA ARG A 200 18.39 5.76 4.64
C ARG A 200 19.35 4.73 4.01
N SER A 201 19.00 3.45 4.02
CA SER A 201 19.77 2.40 3.36
C SER A 201 19.52 2.49 1.86
N GLY A 202 20.60 2.59 1.07
CA GLY A 202 20.48 2.58 -0.39
C GLY A 202 20.08 1.19 -0.94
N PRO A 203 19.66 1.13 -2.22
CA PRO A 203 19.20 -0.10 -2.86
C PRO A 203 20.23 -1.23 -2.76
N GLY A 204 19.76 -2.45 -2.47
CA GLY A 204 20.60 -3.66 -2.44
C GLY A 204 21.62 -3.73 -1.30
N ARG A 205 21.57 -2.83 -0.30
CA ARG A 205 22.41 -2.92 0.89
C ARG A 205 21.64 -3.58 2.03
N THR A 206 22.14 -4.72 2.51
CA THR A 206 21.55 -5.39 3.67
C THR A 206 21.77 -4.57 4.95
N ALA A 207 20.82 -4.66 5.86
CA ALA A 207 20.77 -3.98 7.16
C ALA A 207 21.86 -4.43 8.17
N SER A 208 23.04 -4.89 7.72
CA SER A 208 24.11 -5.44 8.57
C SER A 208 24.75 -4.41 9.53
N ARG A 209 24.41 -3.13 9.39
CA ARG A 209 24.75 -2.05 10.35
C ARG A 209 23.65 -1.81 11.42
N ARG A 210 22.70 -2.73 11.58
CA ARG A 210 21.51 -2.60 12.47
C ARG A 210 21.83 -2.35 13.94
N ARG A 211 22.87 -2.99 14.52
CA ARG A 211 23.17 -2.88 15.95
C ARG A 211 23.71 -1.50 16.37
N SER A 212 24.65 -0.92 15.62
CA SER A 212 25.23 0.41 15.93
C SER A 212 24.23 1.57 15.74
N ARG A 213 23.25 1.40 14.83
CA ARG A 213 22.24 2.43 14.53
C ARG A 213 21.06 2.47 15.49
N ARG A 214 20.66 1.32 16.06
CA ARG A 214 19.58 1.23 17.07
C ARG A 214 19.84 2.09 18.31
N ARG A 215 21.10 2.23 18.76
CA ARG A 215 21.44 3.10 19.89
C ARG A 215 21.34 4.59 19.54
N ARG A 216 21.79 4.99 18.34
CA ARG A 216 21.78 6.41 17.91
C ARG A 216 20.40 6.94 17.53
N ASN A 217 19.48 6.07 17.09
CA ASN A 217 18.15 6.48 16.62
C ASN A 217 17.03 6.23 17.64
N ARG A 218 17.35 5.96 18.92
CA ARG A 218 16.32 5.66 19.94
C ARG A 218 15.33 6.82 20.10
N GLY A 219 15.83 8.06 20.19
CA GLY A 219 14.97 9.25 20.31
C GLY A 219 14.04 9.45 19.12
N ILE A 220 14.53 9.25 17.88
CA ILE A 220 13.68 9.34 16.67
C ILE A 220 12.60 8.25 16.68
N GLN A 221 12.94 7.03 17.09
CA GLN A 221 11.98 5.93 17.15
C GLN A 221 10.92 6.16 18.23
N GLU A 222 11.28 6.80 19.34
CA GLU A 222 10.36 7.20 20.39
C GLU A 222 9.38 8.27 19.92
N VAL A 223 9.87 9.34 19.27
CA VAL A 223 9.01 10.36 18.65
C VAL A 223 8.05 9.73 17.64
N HIS A 224 8.54 8.88 16.74
CA HIS A 224 7.68 8.15 15.81
C HIS A 224 6.64 7.26 16.50
N GLY A 225 7.01 6.63 17.62
CA GLY A 225 6.10 5.82 18.43
C GLY A 225 4.98 6.66 19.02
N THR A 226 5.32 7.81 19.62
CA THR A 226 4.34 8.75 20.18
C THR A 226 3.41 9.29 19.09
N LEU A 227 3.95 9.72 17.95
CA LEU A 227 3.15 10.19 16.82
C LEU A 227 2.21 9.10 16.29
N ALA A 228 2.67 7.85 16.21
CA ALA A 228 1.85 6.73 15.77
C ALA A 228 0.67 6.47 16.73
N GLN A 229 0.91 6.55 18.04
CA GLN A 229 -0.14 6.38 19.03
C GLN A 229 -1.18 7.52 18.97
N GLN A 230 -0.71 8.76 18.80
CA GLN A 230 -1.58 9.93 18.65
C GLN A 230 -2.43 9.82 17.37
N ALA A 231 -1.83 9.39 16.26
CA ALA A 231 -2.55 9.16 15.01
C ALA A 231 -3.62 8.09 15.16
N ASP A 232 -3.32 6.95 15.81
CA ASP A 232 -4.31 5.91 16.08
C ASP A 232 -5.44 6.39 17.01
N ALA A 233 -5.12 7.22 18.01
CA ALA A 233 -6.13 7.80 18.91
C ALA A 233 -7.07 8.75 18.16
N ARG A 234 -6.51 9.62 17.30
CA ARG A 234 -7.30 10.50 16.43
C ARG A 234 -8.15 9.69 15.45
N ALA A 235 -7.58 8.66 14.84
CA ALA A 235 -8.29 7.78 13.91
C ALA A 235 -9.49 7.10 14.59
N ARG A 236 -9.34 6.60 15.83
CA ARG A 236 -10.46 6.09 16.62
C ARG A 236 -11.54 7.13 16.87
N ALA A 237 -11.15 8.35 17.23
CA ALA A 237 -12.11 9.44 17.46
C ALA A 237 -12.89 9.82 16.18
N LEU A 238 -12.30 9.60 15.01
CA LEU A 238 -12.92 9.82 13.70
C LEU A 238 -13.64 8.57 13.14
N GLY A 239 -13.78 7.50 13.94
CA GLY A 239 -14.44 6.26 13.51
C GLY A 239 -13.66 5.42 12.49
N VAL A 240 -12.38 5.73 12.24
CA VAL A 240 -11.54 4.97 11.32
C VAL A 240 -11.21 3.61 11.94
N THR A 241 -11.57 2.54 11.25
CA THR A 241 -11.40 1.17 11.75
C THR A 241 -10.03 0.58 11.39
N ALA A 242 -9.36 -0.05 12.35
CA ALA A 242 -8.10 -0.75 12.10
C ALA A 242 -8.30 -1.99 11.20
N LEU A 243 -7.21 -2.56 10.66
CA LEU A 243 -7.30 -3.80 9.90
C LEU A 243 -7.96 -4.92 10.73
N GLY A 244 -9.04 -5.50 10.19
CA GLY A 244 -9.80 -6.58 10.84
C GLY A 244 -10.97 -6.13 11.73
N GLY A 245 -11.28 -4.83 11.82
CA GLY A 245 -12.51 -4.39 12.46
C GLY A 245 -13.69 -4.36 11.47
N THR A 246 -14.75 -5.06 11.82
CA THR A 246 -16.07 -4.95 11.19
C THR A 246 -16.85 -3.84 11.88
N GLU A 247 -16.88 -2.65 11.28
CA GLU A 247 -18.03 -1.72 11.28
C GLU A 247 -17.68 -0.50 10.43
N ALA A 248 -18.55 -0.16 9.50
CA ALA A 248 -18.52 1.10 8.77
C ALA A 248 -19.13 2.18 9.68
N PRO A 249 -18.45 3.30 9.96
CA PRO A 249 -19.12 4.41 10.60
C PRO A 249 -20.07 5.08 9.59
N ALA A 250 -21.33 5.22 10.00
CA ALA A 250 -22.28 6.12 9.36
C ALA A 250 -21.72 7.55 9.41
N CYS A 251 -21.75 8.27 8.28
CA CYS A 251 -21.56 9.72 8.27
C CYS A 251 -22.70 10.39 9.04
N PRO A 252 -22.45 11.20 10.08
CA PRO A 252 -23.29 12.34 10.36
C PRO A 252 -22.87 13.49 9.44
N ALA A 253 -23.82 14.02 8.66
CA ALA A 253 -23.62 15.22 7.85
C ALA A 253 -23.27 16.41 8.75
N PRO A 254 -22.46 17.38 8.27
CA PRO A 254 -22.30 18.65 8.98
C PRO A 254 -23.62 19.41 8.96
N GLN A 255 -24.20 19.67 10.13
CA GLN A 255 -25.20 20.73 10.26
C GLN A 255 -24.49 22.05 10.04
N ALA A 256 -24.82 22.73 8.94
CA ALA A 256 -24.48 24.12 8.74
C ALA A 256 -25.14 24.94 9.84
N ALA A 257 -24.37 25.83 10.45
CA ALA A 257 -24.92 26.94 11.21
C ALA A 257 -25.72 27.81 10.24
N GLU A 258 -27.03 27.88 10.44
CA GLU A 258 -27.86 28.95 9.90
C GLU A 258 -27.77 30.09 10.92
N ASP A 259 -26.80 30.98 10.67
CA ASP A 259 -26.86 32.37 11.14
C ASP A 259 -27.69 33.13 10.10
N ASP A 260 -29.00 33.25 10.32
CA ASP A 260 -29.83 34.19 9.57
C ASP A 260 -30.29 35.32 10.51
N ASP A 261 -29.54 36.42 10.38
CA ASP A 261 -29.85 37.79 10.76
C ASP A 261 -30.94 38.33 9.82
N GLU A 262 -32.15 38.54 10.31
CA GLU A 262 -33.16 39.35 9.60
C GLU A 262 -33.89 40.24 10.61
N GLY A 263 -33.52 41.52 10.59
CA GLY A 263 -34.22 42.61 11.25
C GLY A 263 -35.42 43.09 10.45
N ASP A 264 -36.40 43.58 11.21
CA ASP A 264 -37.42 44.60 10.94
C ASP A 264 -38.30 44.48 9.68
N ASP A 265 -39.61 44.29 9.91
CA ASP A 265 -40.64 45.19 9.34
C ASP A 265 -42.01 45.03 10.04
N GLU A 266 -42.32 46.07 10.83
CA GLU A 266 -43.58 46.82 10.95
C GLU A 266 -44.94 46.15 10.65
N GLN A 267 -45.84 46.12 11.65
CA GLN A 267 -47.29 46.13 11.43
C GLN A 267 -48.07 46.84 12.57
N PRO A 268 -49.10 47.67 12.28
CA PRO A 268 -49.63 48.62 13.25
C PRO A 268 -50.95 48.22 13.93
N ALA A 269 -51.15 48.84 15.10
CA ALA A 269 -52.39 49.30 15.72
C ALA A 269 -53.51 48.31 16.10
N ALA A 270 -53.72 48.20 17.43
CA ALA A 270 -55.05 48.04 18.01
C ALA A 270 -55.29 49.12 19.07
N VAL A 271 -56.05 50.15 18.68
CA VAL A 271 -56.57 51.22 19.52
C VAL A 271 -57.64 50.64 20.46
N ARG A 272 -57.48 50.91 21.75
CA ARG A 272 -58.48 50.71 22.79
C ARG A 272 -59.66 51.66 22.58
N THR A 273 -60.88 51.13 22.62
CA THR A 273 -62.08 51.89 23.00
C THR A 273 -62.93 51.06 23.96
N ALA A 274 -63.14 51.62 25.16
CA ALA A 274 -64.29 51.37 26.04
C ALA A 274 -65.44 52.33 25.59
N PRO A 275 -66.66 52.41 26.21
CA PRO A 275 -67.14 51.81 27.46
C PRO A 275 -68.64 51.37 27.50
N SER A 276 -69.08 50.96 28.72
CA SER A 276 -70.40 51.14 29.37
C SER A 276 -71.49 50.05 29.29
N GLY A 277 -72.04 49.74 30.48
CA GLY A 277 -73.46 49.41 30.70
C GLY A 277 -73.80 47.98 31.15
N GLY A 278 -74.30 47.83 32.39
CA GLY A 278 -75.01 46.63 32.86
C GLY A 278 -74.50 46.08 34.19
#